data_AF-A0A3E1HFA4-F1
#
_entry.id   AF-A0A3E1HFA4-F1
#
_cell.length_a   1.000
_cell.length_b   1.000
_cell.length_c   1.000
_cell.angle_alpha   90.00
_cell.angle_beta   90.00
_cell.angle_gamma   90.00
#
_symmetry.space_group_name_H-M   'P 1'
#
loop_
_entity.id
_entity.type
_entity.pdbx_description
1 polymer ?
#
loop_
_entity_poly.entity_id
_entity_poly.type
_entity_poly.pdbx_seq_one_letter_code
_entity_poly.pdbx_strand_id
1 'polypeptide(L)'
;MTAAILIALQLGIRAVLAFRGYFYWDDLILIGKAGTQGLLSPSYLLDDHDGHLMPAAFLIAGALIRLAPLAWTEPAISLVILQLLVSLALLRALYTILGWCHMLLVPLTFALFVPLAVPGFAWWAAALNSLPMLAALTWVCTDAILLVRTGNQRYATTGVLVYFSGLLFFEKAVLIPFVAFMMATLLCHVRGDHTALRTVWRDGMRLWIVSLTLTVGWVTLYLAVVNQQRWGFDLSMTGRLMSRSITHGIVPGLAGGPWRWARWAPASPWSTPPPLVMALGWLVLIGVLVLSLVRKKRIGLVWLTAAGYTVICQVPIYLMRSSQQTALELAQTLRYLPDLVIVLALLAAVGFRTPNRAFAARWLDPSPSRTVMTTVLVVLFFASSLYSTATFLTSWRDNPTQPYLQNARADLAAAHATSSVALLDFEVDPLVLQRIAWPENLASHMFALLQERPEFSSTTTRLRMLDSAGRLIDARLTWIRTIVAGPTPRCGYFVQPDMPVHMTLDGPLLPADWTVELNYLANNDGSMTLSLTHGPGVRVPVHPGLNQVYTRLPGAGDTITVHANTTALSLCIAPGPVGFLAPA
;
A
#
# COMPACT_ATOMS: atom_id res chain seq x y z
N MET A 1 4.16 -0.98 34.88
CA MET A 1 5.22 -0.02 34.54
C MET A 1 6.05 -0.46 33.34
N THR A 2 6.78 -1.60 33.40
CA THR A 2 7.66 -2.06 32.31
C THR A 2 6.98 -2.22 30.94
N ALA A 3 5.78 -2.82 30.88
CA ALA A 3 5.04 -2.95 29.63
C ALA A 3 4.72 -1.59 28.98
N ALA A 4 4.35 -0.58 29.79
CA ALA A 4 4.10 0.77 29.31
C ALA A 4 5.38 1.44 28.80
N ILE A 5 6.52 1.23 29.46
CA ILE A 5 7.83 1.71 29.00
C ILE A 5 8.19 1.10 27.64
N LEU A 6 8.01 -0.21 27.47
CA LEU A 6 8.27 -0.88 26.19
C LEU A 6 7.39 -0.33 25.05
N ILE A 7 6.10 -0.10 25.33
CA ILE A 7 5.18 0.50 24.35
C ILE A 7 5.60 1.93 24.03
N ALA A 8 5.91 2.76 25.03
CA ALA A 8 6.34 4.14 24.82
C ALA A 8 7.65 4.22 24.01
N LEU A 9 8.62 3.35 24.32
CA LEU A 9 9.87 3.24 23.57
C LEU A 9 9.62 2.82 22.12
N GLN A 10 8.75 1.83 21.91
CA GLN A 10 8.38 1.38 20.57
C GLN A 10 7.69 2.48 19.78
N LEU A 11 6.77 3.22 20.39
CA LEU A 11 6.10 4.35 19.74
C LEU A 11 7.09 5.46 19.39
N GLY A 12 8.09 5.73 20.23
CA GLY A 12 9.18 6.66 19.90
C GLY A 12 9.94 6.23 18.64
N ILE A 13 10.31 4.94 18.55
CA ILE A 13 10.99 4.38 17.37
C ILE A 13 10.10 4.45 16.12
N ARG A 14 8.81 4.11 16.26
CA ARG A 14 7.82 4.15 15.19
C ARG A 14 7.52 5.58 14.74
N ALA A 15 7.50 6.54 15.65
CA ALA A 15 7.37 7.95 15.34
C ALA A 15 8.58 8.44 14.55
N VAL A 16 9.81 8.12 14.95
CA VAL A 16 11.00 8.46 14.16
C VAL A 16 10.90 7.86 12.75
N LEU A 17 10.46 6.61 12.62
CA LEU A 17 10.27 5.99 11.31
C LEU A 17 9.20 6.68 10.46
N ALA A 18 8.05 7.01 11.04
CA ALA A 18 6.95 7.70 10.36
C ALA A 18 7.34 9.12 9.92
N PHE A 19 7.86 9.95 10.84
CA PHE A 19 8.20 11.35 10.55
C PHE A 19 9.46 11.52 9.69
N ARG A 20 10.32 10.50 9.60
CA ARG A 20 11.45 10.51 8.66
C ARG A 20 11.15 9.77 7.35
N GLY A 21 9.97 9.18 7.23
CA GLY A 21 9.44 8.69 5.96
C GLY A 21 8.76 9.80 5.17
N TYR A 22 8.16 9.43 4.04
CA TYR A 22 7.33 10.31 3.24
C TYR A 22 6.38 9.47 2.37
N PHE A 23 5.48 10.14 1.64
CA PHE A 23 4.57 9.50 0.69
C PHE A 23 5.28 8.57 -0.28
N TYR A 24 4.63 7.46 -0.58
CA TYR A 24 5.12 6.43 -1.46
C TYR A 24 3.99 5.74 -2.22
N TRP A 25 4.15 5.63 -3.55
CA TRP A 25 3.33 4.80 -4.43
C TRP A 25 1.81 4.95 -4.22
N ASP A 26 1.14 3.96 -3.63
CA ASP A 26 -0.31 3.97 -3.38
C ASP A 26 -0.77 5.19 -2.58
N ASP A 27 0.11 5.77 -1.74
CA ASP A 27 -0.23 6.99 -1.03
C ASP A 27 -0.56 8.13 -2.01
N LEU A 28 0.14 8.21 -3.14
CA LEU A 28 -0.07 9.20 -4.20
C LEU A 28 -1.32 8.89 -5.04
N ILE A 29 -1.63 7.61 -5.23
CA ILE A 29 -2.88 7.16 -5.87
C ILE A 29 -4.09 7.58 -5.01
N LEU A 30 -4.01 7.39 -3.69
CA LEU A 30 -5.03 7.85 -2.76
C LEU A 30 -5.18 9.38 -2.78
N ILE A 31 -4.08 10.12 -2.93
CA ILE A 31 -4.10 11.58 -3.09
C ILE A 31 -4.86 11.99 -4.36
N GLY A 32 -4.52 11.40 -5.50
CA GLY A 32 -5.18 11.72 -6.77
C GLY A 32 -6.68 11.40 -6.75
N LYS A 33 -7.06 10.21 -6.25
CA LYS A 33 -8.47 9.83 -6.10
C LYS A 33 -9.23 10.73 -5.14
N ALA A 34 -8.63 11.08 -3.99
CA ALA A 34 -9.27 11.96 -3.01
C ALA A 34 -9.50 13.38 -3.56
N GLY A 35 -8.66 13.82 -4.50
CA GLY A 35 -8.76 15.12 -5.16
C GLY A 35 -9.71 15.17 -6.36
N THR A 36 -9.91 14.06 -7.05
CA THR A 36 -10.71 14.00 -8.29
C THR A 36 -12.11 13.42 -8.11
N GLN A 37 -12.36 12.69 -7.02
CA GLN A 37 -13.65 12.02 -6.77
C GLN A 37 -14.39 12.60 -5.56
N GLY A 38 -15.65 12.23 -5.34
CA GLY A 38 -16.39 12.59 -4.13
C GLY A 38 -16.04 11.69 -2.95
N LEU A 39 -15.79 12.25 -1.75
CA LEU A 39 -15.35 11.45 -0.58
C LEU A 39 -16.36 10.35 -0.17
N LEU A 40 -17.65 10.59 -0.38
CA LEU A 40 -18.73 9.64 -0.08
C LEU A 40 -19.27 8.94 -1.33
N SER A 41 -18.65 9.11 -2.49
CA SER A 41 -19.13 8.47 -3.72
C SER A 41 -18.88 6.96 -3.65
N PRO A 42 -19.81 6.13 -4.14
CA PRO A 42 -19.58 4.69 -4.27
C PRO A 42 -18.35 4.36 -5.11
N SER A 43 -18.07 5.16 -6.14
CA SER A 43 -16.87 5.01 -7.00
C SER A 43 -15.56 5.17 -6.25
N TYR A 44 -15.56 5.90 -5.14
CA TYR A 44 -14.38 6.13 -4.31
C TYR A 44 -14.28 5.11 -3.17
N LEU A 45 -15.39 4.88 -2.45
CA LEU A 45 -15.39 4.00 -1.28
C LEU A 45 -15.41 2.50 -1.62
N LEU A 46 -15.99 2.13 -2.76
CA LEU A 46 -16.08 0.75 -3.25
C LEU A 46 -15.21 0.53 -4.49
N ASP A 47 -14.11 1.29 -4.59
CA ASP A 47 -13.12 1.13 -5.65
C ASP A 47 -12.37 -0.20 -5.53
N ASP A 48 -12.14 -0.89 -6.65
CA ASP A 48 -11.19 -2.01 -6.72
C ASP A 48 -9.76 -1.47 -6.78
N HIS A 49 -9.20 -1.17 -5.60
CA HIS A 49 -7.85 -0.66 -5.47
C HIS A 49 -6.84 -1.80 -5.49
N ASP A 50 -6.45 -2.21 -6.69
CA ASP A 50 -5.49 -3.28 -6.94
C ASP A 50 -5.82 -4.61 -6.22
N GLY A 51 -7.11 -4.96 -6.13
CA GLY A 51 -7.61 -6.16 -5.46
C GLY A 51 -8.04 -5.92 -4.01
N HIS A 52 -7.93 -4.69 -3.50
CA HIS A 52 -8.34 -4.33 -2.15
C HIS A 52 -9.71 -3.65 -2.14
N LEU A 53 -10.58 -4.10 -1.22
CA LEU A 53 -11.83 -3.42 -0.88
C LEU A 53 -11.71 -2.88 0.55
N MET A 54 -11.55 -1.57 0.67
CA MET A 54 -11.16 -0.92 1.93
C MET A 54 -11.89 0.43 2.18
N PRO A 55 -13.24 0.43 2.26
CA PRO A 55 -14.03 1.65 2.36
C PRO A 55 -13.66 2.56 3.55
N ALA A 56 -13.34 1.99 4.71
CA ALA A 56 -12.96 2.80 5.88
C ALA A 56 -11.54 3.38 5.73
N ALA A 57 -10.62 2.66 5.07
CA ALA A 57 -9.29 3.17 4.78
C ALA A 57 -9.36 4.35 3.79
N PHE A 58 -10.14 4.22 2.71
CA PHE A 58 -10.41 5.30 1.77
C PHE A 58 -11.04 6.52 2.44
N LEU A 59 -12.05 6.32 3.29
CA LEU A 59 -12.71 7.42 3.99
C LEU A 59 -11.73 8.20 4.87
N ILE A 60 -10.89 7.50 5.65
CA ILE A 60 -9.90 8.14 6.52
C ILE A 60 -8.79 8.79 5.70
N ALA A 61 -8.27 8.11 4.68
CA ALA A 61 -7.24 8.67 3.81
C ALA A 61 -7.73 9.96 3.13
N GLY A 62 -8.90 9.90 2.49
CA GLY A 62 -9.50 11.05 1.81
C GLY A 62 -9.81 12.21 2.74
N ALA A 63 -10.26 11.94 3.98
CA ALA A 63 -10.46 12.98 4.98
C ALA A 63 -9.14 13.68 5.36
N LEU A 64 -8.08 12.91 5.67
CA LEU A 64 -6.77 13.47 6.02
C LEU A 64 -6.14 14.23 4.85
N ILE A 65 -6.22 13.68 3.64
CA ILE A 65 -5.68 14.30 2.42
C ILE A 65 -6.39 15.62 2.10
N ARG A 66 -7.72 15.70 2.29
CA ARG A 66 -8.46 16.94 2.07
C ARG A 66 -8.23 17.99 3.16
N LEU A 67 -8.01 17.55 4.40
CA LEU A 67 -7.66 18.46 5.50
C LEU A 67 -6.30 19.14 5.27
N ALA A 68 -5.31 18.37 4.83
CA ALA A 68 -3.96 18.85 4.62
C ALA A 68 -3.33 18.27 3.33
N PRO A 69 -3.67 18.85 2.16
CA PRO A 69 -3.18 18.34 0.87
C PRO A 69 -1.65 18.31 0.79
N LEU A 70 -1.11 17.15 0.40
CA LEU A 70 0.33 16.87 0.29
C LEU A 70 1.14 17.13 1.58
N ALA A 71 0.48 17.19 2.74
CA ALA A 71 1.15 17.26 4.04
C ALA A 71 1.32 15.86 4.62
N TRP A 72 2.57 15.52 4.97
CA TRP A 72 2.90 14.18 5.50
C TRP A 72 2.65 14.03 7.00
N THR A 73 2.54 15.14 7.73
CA THR A 73 2.43 15.16 9.20
C THR A 73 1.21 14.36 9.69
N GLU A 74 0.09 14.51 9.02
CA GLU A 74 -1.21 13.94 9.35
C GLU A 74 -1.23 12.42 9.09
N PRO A 75 -0.79 11.92 7.92
CA PRO A 75 -0.44 10.51 7.73
C PRO A 75 0.48 9.96 8.82
N ALA A 76 1.59 10.63 9.13
CA ALA A 76 2.55 10.17 10.12
C ALA A 76 1.94 10.06 11.54
N ILE A 77 1.13 11.02 11.95
CA ILE A 77 0.38 10.97 13.22
C ILE A 77 -0.59 9.78 13.22
N SER A 78 -1.32 9.56 12.12
CA SER A 78 -2.26 8.45 12.02
C SER A 78 -1.59 7.09 12.21
N LEU A 79 -0.38 6.90 11.67
CA LEU A 79 0.43 5.70 11.86
C LEU A 79 0.73 5.45 13.34
N VAL A 80 1.17 6.47 14.07
CA VAL A 80 1.53 6.35 15.49
C VAL A 80 0.30 6.05 16.34
N ILE A 81 -0.84 6.68 16.07
CA ILE A 81 -2.11 6.43 16.79
C ILE A 81 -2.58 4.99 16.55
N LEU A 82 -2.59 4.54 15.29
CA LEU A 82 -3.00 3.18 14.94
C LEU A 82 -2.04 2.14 15.55
N GLN A 83 -0.74 2.41 15.58
CA GLN A 83 0.24 1.54 16.23
C GLN A 83 0.04 1.47 17.74
N LEU A 84 -0.32 2.58 18.40
CA LEU A 84 -0.68 2.58 19.82
C LEU A 84 -1.89 1.68 20.06
N LEU A 85 -2.93 1.78 19.22
CA LEU A 85 -4.12 0.94 19.30
C LEU A 85 -3.77 -0.56 19.21
N VAL A 86 -2.94 -0.95 18.23
CA VAL A 86 -2.45 -2.33 18.09
C VAL A 86 -1.69 -2.78 19.34
N SER A 87 -0.80 -1.93 19.86
CA SER A 87 0.04 -2.24 21.02
C SER A 87 -0.78 -2.44 22.30
N LEU A 88 -1.81 -1.60 22.50
CA LEU A 88 -2.74 -1.71 23.63
C LEU A 88 -3.65 -2.93 23.51
N ALA A 89 -4.17 -3.22 22.31
CA ALA A 89 -4.96 -4.42 22.04
C ALA A 89 -4.15 -5.69 22.32
N LEU A 90 -2.88 -5.72 21.89
CA LEU A 90 -1.96 -6.81 22.18
C LEU A 90 -1.65 -6.95 23.66
N LEU A 91 -1.36 -5.86 24.37
CA LEU A 91 -1.14 -5.92 25.81
C LEU A 91 -2.37 -6.51 26.53
N ARG A 92 -3.58 -6.10 26.13
CA ARG A 92 -4.85 -6.64 26.66
C ARG A 92 -4.98 -8.14 26.39
N ALA A 93 -4.66 -8.60 25.19
CA ALA A 93 -4.70 -10.02 24.83
C ALA A 93 -3.70 -10.86 25.63
N LEU A 94 -2.44 -10.40 25.70
CA LEU A 94 -1.39 -11.07 26.44
C LEU A 94 -1.71 -11.12 27.94
N TYR A 95 -2.23 -10.02 28.51
CA TYR A 95 -2.71 -9.98 29.89
C TYR A 95 -3.85 -10.98 30.12
N THR A 96 -4.79 -11.09 29.17
CA THR A 96 -5.89 -12.07 29.27
C THR A 96 -5.37 -13.51 29.24
N ILE A 97 -4.31 -13.81 28.49
CA ILE A 97 -3.76 -15.17 28.39
C ILE A 97 -2.89 -15.51 29.60
N LEU A 98 -1.99 -14.61 30.01
CA LEU A 98 -0.91 -14.87 30.96
C LEU A 98 -1.12 -14.26 32.35
N GLY A 99 -1.93 -13.20 32.47
CA GLY A 99 -1.98 -12.33 33.65
C GLY A 99 -0.76 -11.41 33.75
N TRP A 100 -0.71 -10.57 34.79
CA TRP A 100 0.44 -9.72 35.08
C TRP A 100 1.62 -10.57 35.59
N CYS A 101 2.49 -10.98 34.67
CA CYS A 101 3.70 -11.73 34.99
C CYS A 101 4.86 -11.33 34.07
N HIS A 102 6.09 -11.55 34.51
CA HIS A 102 7.30 -11.25 33.73
C HIS A 102 7.33 -11.98 32.38
N MET A 103 6.70 -13.17 32.28
CA MET A 103 6.63 -13.94 31.03
C MET A 103 5.84 -13.22 29.93
N LEU A 104 4.93 -12.31 30.28
CA LEU A 104 4.19 -11.48 29.32
C LEU A 104 5.12 -10.55 28.52
N LEU A 105 6.24 -10.15 29.11
CA LEU A 105 7.17 -9.22 28.46
C LEU A 105 7.86 -9.86 27.25
N VAL A 106 8.02 -11.19 27.21
CA VAL A 106 8.68 -11.87 26.09
C VAL A 106 7.89 -11.73 24.77
N PRO A 107 6.61 -12.17 24.67
CA PRO A 107 5.84 -11.99 23.45
C PRO A 107 5.52 -10.53 23.15
N LEU A 108 5.42 -9.67 24.17
CA LEU A 108 5.25 -8.23 23.99
C LEU A 108 6.47 -7.61 23.33
N THR A 109 7.68 -7.82 23.86
CA THR A 109 8.93 -7.32 23.29
C THR A 109 9.14 -7.87 21.88
N PHE A 110 8.86 -9.15 21.65
CA PHE A 110 8.92 -9.74 20.31
C PHE A 110 8.02 -8.97 19.33
N ALA A 111 6.73 -8.83 19.62
CA ALA A 111 5.80 -8.19 18.71
C ALA A 111 6.07 -6.70 18.48
N LEU A 112 6.54 -6.00 19.51
CA LEU A 112 6.83 -4.57 19.45
C LEU A 112 8.04 -4.26 18.56
N PHE A 113 9.09 -5.08 18.63
CA PHE A 113 10.38 -4.76 18.04
C PHE A 113 10.77 -5.61 16.83
N VAL A 114 10.10 -6.75 16.57
CA VAL A 114 10.47 -7.60 15.43
C VAL A 114 10.43 -6.83 14.10
N PRO A 115 11.48 -6.90 13.26
CA PRO A 115 11.55 -6.13 12.02
C PRO A 115 10.51 -6.51 10.96
N LEU A 116 9.89 -7.70 11.07
CA LEU A 116 8.88 -8.20 10.13
C LEU A 116 7.68 -7.26 9.97
N ALA A 117 7.29 -6.55 11.03
CA ALA A 117 6.17 -5.61 10.99
C ALA A 117 6.58 -4.22 10.45
N VAL A 118 7.87 -3.96 10.23
CA VAL A 118 8.37 -2.62 9.91
C VAL A 118 7.89 -2.11 8.55
N PRO A 119 8.00 -2.87 7.44
CA PRO A 119 7.58 -2.36 6.14
C PRO A 119 6.07 -2.09 6.06
N GLY A 120 5.25 -2.95 6.68
CA GLY A 120 3.80 -2.77 6.74
C GLY A 120 3.35 -1.57 7.57
N PHE A 121 4.18 -1.10 8.51
CA PHE A 121 3.94 0.12 9.27
C PHE A 121 4.43 1.39 8.53
N ALA A 122 5.57 1.31 7.85
CA ALA A 122 6.24 2.49 7.28
C ALA A 122 5.52 3.07 6.06
N TRP A 123 4.89 2.20 5.26
CA TRP A 123 4.09 2.59 4.09
C TRP A 123 2.66 2.89 4.53
N TRP A 124 2.23 4.15 4.37
CA TRP A 124 0.98 4.64 4.93
C TRP A 124 -0.28 3.93 4.41
N ALA A 125 -0.45 3.78 3.10
CA ALA A 125 -1.59 3.05 2.52
C ALA A 125 -1.66 1.60 3.04
N ALA A 126 -0.52 0.89 3.11
CA ALA A 126 -0.47 -0.46 3.66
C ALA A 126 -0.79 -0.51 5.17
N ALA A 127 -0.35 0.50 5.92
CA ALA A 127 -0.58 0.61 7.35
C ALA A 127 -2.04 0.97 7.68
N LEU A 128 -2.69 1.81 6.86
CA LEU A 128 -4.11 2.14 6.99
C LEU A 128 -4.99 0.88 6.90
N ASN A 129 -4.59 -0.11 6.10
CA ASN A 129 -5.29 -1.39 6.03
C ASN A 129 -4.89 -2.30 7.19
N SER A 130 -3.58 -2.50 7.35
CA SER A 130 -3.07 -3.53 8.26
C SER A 130 -3.25 -3.18 9.73
N LEU A 131 -2.93 -1.97 10.20
CA LEU A 131 -2.95 -1.65 11.63
C LEU A 131 -4.36 -1.77 12.25
N PRO A 132 -5.44 -1.25 11.65
CA PRO A 132 -6.80 -1.48 12.17
C PRO A 132 -7.17 -2.97 12.18
N MET A 133 -6.80 -3.72 11.13
CA MET A 133 -7.01 -5.16 11.09
C MET A 133 -6.24 -5.89 12.21
N LEU A 134 -5.00 -5.52 12.51
CA LEU A 134 -4.21 -6.12 13.59
C LEU A 134 -4.81 -5.83 14.96
N ALA A 135 -5.28 -4.61 15.18
CA ALA A 135 -5.99 -4.23 16.39
C ALA A 135 -7.27 -5.07 16.54
N ALA A 136 -8.05 -5.20 15.47
CA ALA A 136 -9.26 -6.01 15.44
C ALA A 136 -8.96 -7.50 15.69
N LEU A 137 -7.96 -8.08 15.02
CA LEU A 137 -7.54 -9.47 15.20
C LEU A 137 -7.26 -9.76 16.67
N THR A 138 -6.49 -8.88 17.31
CA THR A 138 -6.06 -9.06 18.69
C THR A 138 -7.20 -8.85 19.69
N TRP A 139 -8.06 -7.88 19.42
CA TRP A 139 -9.24 -7.59 20.22
C TRP A 139 -10.25 -8.75 20.16
N VAL A 140 -10.57 -9.24 18.96
CA VAL A 140 -11.52 -10.34 18.76
C VAL A 140 -10.99 -11.64 19.35
N CYS A 141 -9.68 -11.92 19.24
CA CYS A 141 -9.07 -13.04 19.95
C CYS A 141 -9.26 -12.93 21.47
N THR A 142 -9.10 -11.71 22.02
CA THR A 142 -9.30 -11.45 23.45
C THR A 142 -10.75 -11.67 23.86
N ASP A 143 -11.69 -11.11 23.10
CA ASP A 143 -13.13 -11.22 23.37
C ASP A 143 -13.61 -12.67 23.24
N ALA A 144 -13.13 -13.43 22.25
CA ALA A 144 -13.41 -14.86 22.14
C ALA A 144 -12.94 -15.64 23.38
N ILE A 145 -11.71 -15.38 23.85
CA ILE A 145 -11.17 -16.02 25.06
C ILE A 145 -12.00 -15.64 26.30
N LEU A 146 -12.38 -14.37 26.43
CA LEU A 146 -13.18 -13.90 27.57
C LEU A 146 -14.62 -14.42 27.52
N LEU A 147 -15.22 -14.51 26.34
CA LEU A 147 -16.54 -15.10 26.12
C LEU A 147 -16.55 -16.56 26.59
N VAL A 148 -15.62 -17.38 26.11
CA VAL A 148 -15.51 -18.79 26.50
C VAL A 148 -15.24 -18.95 27.99
N ARG A 149 -14.42 -18.07 28.59
CA ARG A 149 -14.09 -18.16 30.03
C ARG A 149 -15.19 -17.67 30.98
N THR A 150 -15.95 -16.66 30.58
CA THR A 150 -16.88 -15.95 31.49
C THR A 150 -18.35 -16.14 31.14
N GLY A 151 -18.65 -16.59 29.92
CA GLY A 151 -20.02 -16.66 29.39
C GLY A 151 -20.67 -15.29 29.11
N ASN A 152 -19.97 -14.19 29.39
CA ASN A 152 -20.53 -12.84 29.27
C ASN A 152 -20.70 -12.44 27.81
N GLN A 153 -21.95 -12.30 27.38
CA GLN A 153 -22.33 -12.07 25.99
C GLN A 153 -21.91 -10.70 25.45
N ARG A 154 -21.52 -9.75 26.30
CA ARG A 154 -20.94 -8.48 25.86
C ARG A 154 -19.76 -8.69 24.91
N TYR A 155 -18.96 -9.72 25.15
CA TYR A 155 -17.77 -10.03 24.34
C TYR A 155 -18.12 -10.58 22.96
N ALA A 156 -19.29 -11.23 22.81
CA ALA A 156 -19.79 -11.58 21.49
C ALA A 156 -20.15 -10.31 20.71
N THR A 157 -20.85 -9.36 21.34
CA THR A 157 -21.23 -8.09 20.71
C THR A 157 -20.01 -7.24 20.35
N THR A 158 -19.09 -7.01 21.29
CA THR A 158 -17.89 -6.21 21.02
C THR A 158 -16.98 -6.90 20.00
N GLY A 159 -16.84 -8.23 20.08
CA GLY A 159 -16.08 -9.00 19.10
C GLY A 159 -16.64 -8.87 17.68
N VAL A 160 -17.96 -8.96 17.51
CA VAL A 160 -18.63 -8.79 16.20
C VAL A 160 -18.45 -7.36 15.66
N LEU A 161 -18.66 -6.33 16.49
CA LEU A 161 -18.54 -4.93 16.05
C LEU A 161 -17.11 -4.59 15.62
N VAL A 162 -16.11 -5.07 16.39
CA VAL A 162 -14.70 -4.85 16.06
C VAL A 162 -14.29 -5.68 14.84
N TYR A 163 -14.81 -6.90 14.69
CA TYR A 163 -14.59 -7.71 13.50
C TYR A 163 -15.14 -7.03 12.23
N PHE A 164 -16.38 -6.54 12.28
CA PHE A 164 -16.98 -5.78 11.20
C PHE A 164 -16.15 -4.54 10.85
N SER A 165 -15.70 -3.80 11.85
CA SER A 165 -14.81 -2.66 11.64
C SER A 165 -13.52 -3.07 10.92
N GLY A 166 -12.90 -4.18 11.31
CA GLY A 166 -11.71 -4.73 10.66
C GLY A 166 -11.93 -5.09 9.19
N LEU A 167 -13.11 -5.64 8.83
CA LEU A 167 -13.47 -5.95 7.43
C LEU A 167 -13.48 -4.70 6.56
N LEU A 168 -13.93 -3.55 7.08
CA LEU A 168 -13.99 -2.30 6.32
C LEU A 168 -12.60 -1.72 5.97
N PHE A 169 -11.53 -2.20 6.61
CA PHE A 169 -10.16 -1.76 6.36
C PHE A 169 -9.38 -2.71 5.47
N PHE A 170 -9.62 -4.02 5.57
CA PHE A 170 -8.78 -4.99 4.87
C PHE A 170 -9.50 -6.32 4.64
N GLU A 171 -9.50 -6.82 3.40
CA GLU A 171 -10.12 -8.11 3.07
C GLU A 171 -9.48 -9.29 3.82
N LYS A 172 -8.19 -9.19 4.17
CA LYS A 172 -7.48 -10.18 4.99
C LYS A 172 -8.09 -10.35 6.40
N ALA A 173 -8.89 -9.38 6.87
CA ALA A 173 -9.63 -9.49 8.12
C ALA A 173 -10.58 -10.70 8.17
N VAL A 174 -10.98 -11.27 7.03
CA VAL A 174 -11.76 -12.52 6.95
C VAL A 174 -11.14 -13.66 7.77
N LEU A 175 -9.83 -13.65 8.01
CA LEU A 175 -9.14 -14.66 8.82
C LEU A 175 -9.39 -14.52 10.34
N ILE A 176 -9.85 -13.36 10.82
CA ILE A 176 -9.95 -13.05 12.25
C ILE A 176 -10.80 -14.05 13.04
N PRO A 177 -12.02 -14.45 12.60
CA PRO A 177 -12.84 -15.40 13.36
C PRO A 177 -12.17 -16.77 13.50
N PHE A 178 -11.49 -17.21 12.44
CA PHE A 178 -10.74 -18.47 12.44
C PHE A 178 -9.55 -18.43 13.40
N VAL A 179 -8.79 -17.33 13.39
CA VAL A 179 -7.67 -17.12 14.32
C VAL A 179 -8.18 -17.07 15.77
N ALA A 180 -9.26 -16.34 16.03
CA ALA A 180 -9.85 -16.24 17.36
C ALA A 180 -10.34 -17.60 17.88
N PHE A 181 -11.01 -18.38 17.02
CA PHE A 181 -11.44 -19.75 17.33
C PHE A 181 -10.24 -20.66 17.64
N MET A 182 -9.17 -20.58 16.82
CA MET A 182 -7.94 -21.34 17.06
C MET A 182 -7.26 -20.94 18.38
N MET A 183 -7.12 -19.64 18.68
CA MET A 183 -6.48 -19.18 19.93
C MET A 183 -7.26 -19.66 21.17
N ALA A 184 -8.59 -19.53 21.15
CA ALA A 184 -9.44 -20.00 22.24
C ALA A 184 -9.34 -21.53 22.42
N THR A 185 -9.38 -22.28 21.31
CA THR A 185 -9.25 -23.74 21.31
C THR A 185 -7.91 -24.21 21.84
N LEU A 186 -6.80 -23.65 21.33
CA LEU A 186 -5.45 -23.99 21.77
C LEU A 186 -5.28 -23.72 23.26
N LEU A 187 -5.83 -22.61 23.75
CA LEU A 187 -5.74 -22.25 25.15
C LEU A 187 -6.50 -23.24 26.06
N CYS A 188 -7.67 -23.73 25.64
CA CYS A 188 -8.41 -24.80 26.35
C CYS A 188 -7.64 -26.13 26.28
N HIS A 189 -7.14 -26.52 25.10
CA HIS A 189 -6.38 -27.76 24.88
C HIS A 189 -5.14 -27.84 25.78
N VAL A 190 -4.39 -26.74 25.82
CA VAL A 190 -3.17 -26.59 26.60
C VAL A 190 -3.45 -26.64 28.11
N ARG A 191 -4.62 -26.17 28.55
CA ARG A 191 -5.04 -26.19 29.96
C ARG A 191 -5.52 -27.56 30.46
N GLY A 192 -5.78 -28.52 29.58
CA GLY A 192 -6.28 -29.82 30.02
C GLY A 192 -7.46 -30.34 29.23
N ASP A 193 -8.24 -29.47 28.58
CA ASP A 193 -9.54 -29.82 28.01
C ASP A 193 -9.38 -30.69 26.76
N HIS A 194 -9.78 -31.95 26.88
CA HIS A 194 -9.78 -32.93 25.78
C HIS A 194 -10.89 -32.67 24.76
N THR A 195 -11.91 -31.91 25.14
CA THR A 195 -13.06 -31.51 24.32
C THR A 195 -12.98 -30.04 23.89
N ALA A 196 -11.79 -29.43 23.93
CA ALA A 196 -11.55 -28.00 23.69
C ALA A 196 -12.31 -27.42 22.47
N LEU A 197 -12.31 -28.13 21.33
CA LEU A 197 -13.04 -27.72 20.13
C LEU A 197 -14.55 -27.59 20.38
N ARG A 198 -15.14 -28.59 21.04
CA ARG A 198 -16.58 -28.61 21.36
C ARG A 198 -16.93 -27.55 22.40
N THR A 199 -16.08 -27.37 23.41
CA THR A 199 -16.22 -26.32 24.44
C THR A 199 -16.25 -24.94 23.81
N VAL A 200 -15.23 -24.60 22.99
CA VAL A 200 -15.13 -23.29 22.34
C VAL A 200 -16.25 -23.05 21.34
N TRP A 201 -16.64 -24.08 20.58
CA TRP A 201 -17.78 -23.97 19.68
C TRP A 201 -19.07 -23.64 20.42
N ARG A 202 -19.40 -24.43 21.45
CA ARG A 202 -20.65 -24.28 22.22
C ARG A 202 -20.69 -22.96 22.97
N ASP A 203 -19.62 -22.63 23.68
CA ASP A 203 -19.58 -21.49 24.60
C ASP A 203 -19.38 -20.16 23.86
N GLY A 204 -18.88 -20.20 22.62
CA GLY A 204 -18.71 -19.03 21.73
C GLY A 204 -19.71 -18.95 20.56
N MET A 205 -20.71 -19.85 20.50
CA MET A 205 -21.56 -20.08 19.31
C MET A 205 -22.15 -18.80 18.69
N ARG A 206 -22.59 -17.84 19.52
CA ARG A 206 -23.15 -16.56 19.02
C ARG A 206 -22.12 -15.72 18.28
N LEU A 207 -20.88 -15.64 18.79
CA LEU A 207 -19.79 -14.93 18.12
C LEU A 207 -19.47 -15.60 16.78
N TRP A 208 -19.39 -16.94 16.75
CA TRP A 208 -19.03 -17.70 15.55
C TRP A 208 -20.07 -17.59 14.44
N ILE A 209 -21.35 -17.82 14.75
CA ILE A 209 -22.43 -17.75 13.76
C ILE A 209 -22.49 -16.35 13.16
N VAL A 210 -22.53 -15.30 13.99
CA VAL A 210 -22.65 -13.92 13.50
C VAL A 210 -21.40 -13.52 12.70
N SER A 211 -20.21 -13.92 13.14
CA SER A 211 -18.98 -13.63 12.41
C SER A 211 -18.96 -14.34 11.06
N LEU A 212 -19.37 -15.62 10.98
CA LEU A 212 -19.45 -16.36 9.73
C LEU A 212 -20.49 -15.77 8.77
N THR A 213 -21.66 -15.35 9.27
CA THR A 213 -22.66 -14.66 8.46
C THR A 213 -22.11 -13.35 7.88
N LEU A 214 -21.40 -12.56 8.70
CA LEU A 214 -20.72 -11.35 8.24
C LEU A 214 -19.62 -11.66 7.23
N THR A 215 -18.84 -12.72 7.45
CA THR A 215 -17.81 -13.18 6.49
C THR A 215 -18.44 -13.50 5.14
N VAL A 216 -19.53 -14.26 5.13
CA VAL A 216 -20.23 -14.62 3.87
C VAL A 216 -20.74 -13.37 3.17
N GLY A 217 -21.43 -12.47 3.89
CA GLY A 217 -21.92 -11.22 3.32
C GLY A 217 -20.79 -10.34 2.75
N TRP A 218 -19.67 -10.24 3.47
CA TRP A 218 -18.50 -9.51 3.02
C TRP A 218 -17.83 -10.13 1.79
N VAL A 219 -17.67 -11.46 1.77
CA VAL A 219 -17.11 -12.17 0.61
C VAL A 219 -18.01 -11.99 -0.61
N THR A 220 -19.34 -12.04 -0.45
CA THR A 220 -20.27 -11.75 -1.55
C THR A 220 -20.09 -10.33 -2.09
N LEU A 221 -19.96 -9.33 -1.21
CA LEU A 221 -19.68 -7.95 -1.62
C LEU A 221 -18.33 -7.84 -2.35
N TYR A 222 -17.28 -8.45 -1.79
CA TYR A 222 -15.94 -8.44 -2.37
C TYR A 222 -15.94 -9.06 -3.79
N LEU A 223 -16.59 -10.20 -3.98
CA LEU A 223 -16.68 -10.85 -5.28
C LEU A 223 -17.53 -10.06 -6.30
N ALA A 224 -18.47 -9.24 -5.84
CA ALA A 224 -19.27 -8.38 -6.70
C ALA A 224 -18.53 -7.11 -7.15
N VAL A 225 -17.55 -6.64 -6.37
CA VAL A 225 -16.83 -5.39 -6.61
C VAL A 225 -15.45 -5.62 -7.24
N VAL A 226 -14.69 -6.60 -6.74
CA VAL A 226 -13.28 -6.78 -7.07
C VAL A 226 -13.10 -7.73 -8.25
N ASN A 227 -12.27 -7.32 -9.22
CA ASN A 227 -11.98 -8.13 -10.40
C ASN A 227 -11.13 -9.37 -10.06
N GLN A 228 -11.69 -10.56 -10.30
CA GLN A 228 -11.07 -11.86 -10.01
C GLN A 228 -10.09 -12.34 -11.09
N GLN A 229 -9.90 -11.62 -12.20
CA GLN A 229 -9.03 -12.07 -13.30
C GLN A 229 -7.52 -12.03 -12.98
N ARG A 230 -7.14 -11.75 -11.73
CA ARG A 230 -5.75 -11.57 -11.27
C ARG A 230 -5.08 -12.88 -10.82
N TRP A 231 -5.81 -13.99 -10.77
CA TRP A 231 -5.27 -15.26 -10.26
C TRP A 231 -4.31 -15.91 -11.27
N GLY A 232 -3.05 -16.04 -10.88
CA GLY A 232 -2.05 -16.85 -11.57
C GLY A 232 -1.99 -18.26 -10.99
N PHE A 233 -1.96 -19.26 -11.87
CA PHE A 233 -1.81 -20.66 -11.49
C PHE A 233 -0.37 -21.18 -11.75
N ASP A 234 0.63 -20.30 -11.79
CA ASP A 234 2.04 -20.71 -11.84
C ASP A 234 2.49 -21.17 -10.44
N LEU A 235 2.22 -22.44 -10.16
CA LEU A 235 2.58 -23.10 -8.91
C LEU A 235 4.10 -23.15 -8.70
N SER A 236 4.89 -23.17 -9.79
CA SER A 236 6.34 -23.19 -9.70
C SER A 236 6.88 -21.86 -9.17
N MET A 237 6.36 -20.75 -9.70
CA MET A 237 6.71 -19.41 -9.23
C MET A 237 6.19 -19.18 -7.82
N THR A 238 4.96 -19.61 -7.53
CA THR A 238 4.38 -19.57 -6.19
C THR A 238 5.25 -20.29 -5.16
N GLY A 239 5.76 -21.48 -5.49
CA GLY A 239 6.70 -22.22 -4.65
C GLY A 239 8.03 -21.48 -4.43
N ARG A 240 8.59 -20.87 -5.49
CA ARG A 240 9.81 -20.04 -5.38
C ARG A 240 9.60 -18.82 -4.48
N LEU A 241 8.47 -18.11 -4.64
CA LEU A 241 8.11 -16.96 -3.80
C LEU A 241 7.93 -17.37 -2.34
N MET A 242 7.26 -18.49 -2.07
CA MET A 242 7.09 -19.04 -0.72
C MET A 242 8.45 -19.36 -0.07
N SER A 243 9.30 -20.11 -0.78
CA SER A 243 10.64 -20.45 -0.29
C SER A 243 11.48 -19.20 -0.04
N ARG A 244 11.42 -18.21 -0.95
CA ARG A 244 12.12 -16.93 -0.83
C ARG A 244 11.64 -16.14 0.38
N SER A 245 10.34 -16.07 0.62
CA SER A 245 9.78 -15.37 1.78
C SER A 245 10.22 -15.99 3.09
N ILE A 246 10.23 -17.33 3.19
CA ILE A 246 10.65 -18.03 4.41
C ILE A 246 12.14 -17.81 4.67
N THR A 247 12.98 -18.06 3.66
CA THR A 247 14.44 -18.08 3.81
C THR A 247 15.04 -16.68 3.93
N HIS A 248 14.53 -15.71 3.18
CA HIS A 248 15.08 -14.34 3.12
C HIS A 248 14.25 -13.32 3.88
N GLY A 249 13.03 -13.63 4.29
CA GLY A 249 12.14 -12.73 5.02
C GLY A 249 11.86 -13.19 6.45
N ILE A 250 10.97 -14.19 6.57
CA ILE A 250 10.38 -14.65 7.84
C ILE A 250 11.45 -15.13 8.82
N VAL A 251 12.24 -16.14 8.46
CA VAL A 251 13.18 -16.77 9.41
C VAL A 251 14.26 -15.80 9.91
N PRO A 252 14.95 -15.02 9.04
CA PRO A 252 15.87 -13.98 9.49
C PRO A 252 15.17 -12.92 10.35
N GLY A 253 13.98 -12.48 9.94
CA GLY A 253 13.20 -11.46 10.65
C GLY A 253 12.78 -11.89 12.05
N LEU A 254 12.44 -13.16 12.26
CA LEU A 254 12.11 -13.71 13.59
C LEU A 254 13.26 -13.61 14.59
N ALA A 255 14.51 -13.56 14.12
CA ALA A 255 15.72 -13.43 14.94
C ALA A 255 16.26 -11.99 15.02
N GLY A 256 15.49 -10.99 14.56
CA GLY A 256 15.88 -9.58 14.57
C GLY A 256 16.65 -9.13 13.31
N GLY A 257 16.79 -9.98 12.30
CA GLY A 257 17.30 -9.61 10.97
C GLY A 257 16.29 -8.80 10.15
N PRO A 258 16.50 -8.55 8.84
CA PRO A 258 17.60 -9.04 7.99
C PRO A 258 18.92 -8.27 8.06
N TRP A 259 19.01 -7.18 8.83
CA TRP A 259 20.17 -6.27 8.93
C TRP A 259 20.50 -5.47 7.66
N ARG A 260 20.18 -6.00 6.47
CA ARG A 260 20.34 -5.31 5.19
C ARG A 260 19.01 -5.26 4.45
N TRP A 261 18.75 -4.08 3.90
CA TRP A 261 17.59 -3.78 3.07
C TRP A 261 18.12 -3.17 1.78
N ALA A 262 17.58 -3.63 0.66
CA ALA A 262 17.85 -3.05 -0.65
C ALA A 262 16.60 -2.35 -1.17
N ARG A 263 16.80 -1.34 -2.02
CA ARG A 263 15.74 -0.58 -2.68
C ARG A 263 16.26 -0.05 -4.01
N TRP A 264 15.42 -0.07 -5.02
CA TRP A 264 15.49 0.85 -6.16
C TRP A 264 14.25 1.74 -6.11
N ALA A 265 14.34 3.03 -6.44
CA ALA A 265 13.14 3.85 -6.58
C ALA A 265 12.39 3.47 -7.87
N PRO A 266 11.03 3.44 -7.87
CA PRO A 266 10.09 3.73 -6.80
C PRO A 266 9.58 2.46 -6.09
N ALA A 267 10.41 1.46 -5.82
CA ALA A 267 9.99 0.28 -5.07
C ALA A 267 10.12 0.47 -3.55
N SER A 268 9.37 -0.34 -2.79
CA SER A 268 9.49 -0.45 -1.34
C SER A 268 10.78 -1.22 -1.00
N PRO A 269 11.47 -0.91 0.11
CA PRO A 269 12.60 -1.71 0.55
C PRO A 269 12.25 -3.19 0.71
N TRP A 270 13.18 -4.06 0.33
CA TRP A 270 13.07 -5.50 0.54
C TRP A 270 14.28 -6.08 1.28
N SER A 271 14.03 -7.19 1.95
CA SER A 271 14.96 -7.88 2.83
C SER A 271 16.09 -8.57 2.04
N THR A 272 17.36 -8.27 2.33
CA THR A 272 18.54 -8.89 1.70
C THR A 272 19.53 -9.45 2.74
N PRO A 273 19.10 -10.43 3.56
CA PRO A 273 19.90 -10.91 4.68
C PRO A 273 21.19 -11.58 4.20
N PRO A 274 22.35 -11.27 4.79
CA PRO A 274 23.57 -12.06 4.58
C PRO A 274 23.37 -13.53 4.98
N PRO A 275 24.11 -14.49 4.37
CA PRO A 275 23.99 -15.91 4.71
C PRO A 275 24.15 -16.22 6.20
N LEU A 276 25.02 -15.49 6.90
CA LEU A 276 25.18 -15.62 8.35
C LEU A 276 23.89 -15.29 9.11
N VAL A 277 23.17 -14.24 8.72
CA VAL A 277 21.91 -13.84 9.37
C VAL A 277 20.82 -14.88 9.12
N MET A 278 20.79 -15.46 7.91
CA MET A 278 19.88 -16.57 7.60
C MET A 278 20.18 -17.80 8.46
N ALA A 279 21.46 -18.17 8.59
CA ALA A 279 21.89 -19.30 9.42
C ALA A 279 21.57 -19.07 10.91
N LEU A 280 21.84 -17.88 11.43
CA LEU A 280 21.48 -17.49 12.81
C LEU A 280 19.96 -17.52 13.01
N GLY A 281 19.17 -17.06 12.04
CA GLY A 281 17.71 -17.14 12.07
C GLY A 281 17.20 -18.57 12.22
N TRP A 282 17.73 -19.49 11.41
CA TRP A 282 17.39 -20.91 11.52
C TRP A 282 17.85 -21.52 12.84
N LEU A 283 19.05 -21.17 13.32
CA LEU A 283 19.57 -21.64 14.61
C LEU A 283 18.66 -21.20 15.76
N VAL A 284 18.21 -19.95 15.77
CA VAL A 284 17.26 -19.44 16.77
C VAL A 284 15.91 -20.17 16.67
N LEU A 285 15.35 -20.29 15.46
CA LEU A 285 14.07 -20.96 15.25
C LEU A 285 14.09 -22.43 15.70
N ILE A 286 15.10 -23.19 15.26
CA ILE A 286 15.30 -24.59 15.64
C ILE A 286 15.55 -24.70 17.15
N GLY A 287 16.38 -23.82 17.71
CA GLY A 287 16.65 -23.79 19.16
C GLY A 287 15.39 -23.58 19.98
N VAL A 288 14.54 -22.62 19.62
CA VAL A 288 13.26 -22.34 20.29
C VAL A 288 12.28 -23.51 20.12
N LEU A 289 12.21 -24.11 18.92
CA LEU A 289 11.40 -25.29 18.65
C LEU A 289 11.82 -26.47 19.53
N VAL A 290 13.09 -26.87 19.49
CA VAL A 290 13.63 -27.99 20.26
C VAL A 290 13.46 -27.75 21.77
N LEU A 291 13.84 -26.56 22.26
CA LEU A 291 13.71 -26.22 23.67
C LEU A 291 12.25 -26.29 24.13
N SER A 292 11.31 -25.78 23.33
CA SER A 292 9.90 -25.84 23.68
C SER A 292 9.34 -27.27 23.65
N LEU A 293 9.73 -28.11 22.69
CA LEU A 293 9.30 -29.51 22.59
C LEU A 293 9.81 -30.35 23.76
N VAL A 294 11.06 -30.13 24.18
CA VAL A 294 11.67 -30.79 25.34
C VAL A 294 11.04 -30.30 26.64
N ARG A 295 10.80 -28.99 26.77
CA ARG A 295 10.30 -28.39 28.02
C ARG A 295 8.81 -28.57 28.23
N LYS A 296 8.00 -28.49 27.19
CA LYS A 296 6.54 -28.34 27.29
C LYS A 296 5.79 -29.60 26.86
N LYS A 297 4.67 -29.88 27.54
CA LYS A 297 3.67 -30.87 27.12
C LYS A 297 2.66 -30.18 26.20
N ARG A 298 2.08 -30.91 25.25
CA ARG A 298 0.98 -30.43 24.37
C ARG A 298 1.32 -29.19 23.52
N ILE A 299 2.60 -28.89 23.28
CA ILE A 299 3.03 -27.74 22.47
C ILE A 299 2.99 -28.00 20.96
N GLY A 300 2.92 -29.27 20.53
CA GLY A 300 2.99 -29.65 19.11
C GLY A 300 1.92 -28.96 18.26
N LEU A 301 0.68 -28.86 18.75
CA LEU A 301 -0.41 -28.20 18.03
C LEU A 301 -0.20 -26.67 17.89
N VAL A 302 0.48 -26.04 18.85
CA VAL A 302 0.85 -24.61 18.79
C VAL A 302 1.84 -24.37 17.65
N TRP A 303 2.85 -25.22 17.52
CA TRP A 303 3.81 -25.15 16.40
C TRP A 303 3.19 -25.49 15.05
N LEU A 304 2.31 -26.50 15.00
CA LEU A 304 1.58 -26.84 13.78
C LEU A 304 0.71 -25.65 13.32
N THR A 305 0.06 -24.97 14.26
CA THR A 305 -0.72 -23.77 13.97
C THR A 305 0.17 -22.63 13.48
N ALA A 306 1.34 -22.41 14.11
CA ALA A 306 2.31 -21.40 13.67
C ALA A 306 2.78 -21.65 12.23
N ALA A 307 3.18 -22.89 11.92
CA ALA A 307 3.64 -23.27 10.58
C ALA A 307 2.51 -23.19 9.55
N GLY A 308 1.32 -23.70 9.88
CA GLY A 308 0.13 -23.65 9.03
C GLY A 308 -0.28 -22.21 8.71
N TYR A 309 -0.36 -21.33 9.71
CA TYR A 309 -0.70 -19.93 9.51
C TYR A 309 0.32 -19.21 8.62
N THR A 310 1.61 -19.49 8.83
CA THR A 310 2.71 -18.92 8.03
C THR A 310 2.56 -19.25 6.54
N VAL A 311 2.15 -20.48 6.21
CA VAL A 311 1.95 -20.91 4.82
C VAL A 311 0.63 -20.37 4.27
N ILE A 312 -0.48 -20.59 4.98
CA ILE A 312 -1.84 -20.26 4.50
C ILE A 312 -1.97 -18.77 4.18
N CYS A 313 -1.41 -17.88 5.00
CA CYS A 313 -1.55 -16.43 4.80
C CYS A 313 -0.76 -15.90 3.60
N GLN A 314 0.18 -16.67 3.06
CA GLN A 314 1.00 -16.28 1.92
C GLN A 314 0.47 -16.84 0.59
N VAL A 315 -0.20 -18.00 0.61
CA VAL A 315 -0.68 -18.67 -0.60
C VAL A 315 -1.57 -17.77 -1.47
N PRO A 316 -2.62 -17.10 -0.96
CA PRO A 316 -3.47 -16.24 -1.80
C PRO A 316 -2.69 -15.09 -2.45
N ILE A 317 -1.75 -14.50 -1.71
CA ILE A 317 -0.94 -13.37 -2.18
C ILE A 317 -0.08 -13.80 -3.38
N TYR A 318 0.58 -14.94 -3.27
CA TYR A 318 1.45 -15.42 -4.35
C TYR A 318 0.65 -16.00 -5.51
N LEU A 319 -0.52 -16.60 -5.29
CA LEU A 319 -1.40 -17.00 -6.38
C LEU A 319 -1.88 -15.77 -7.18
N MET A 320 -2.33 -14.71 -6.51
CA MET A 320 -2.80 -13.49 -7.19
C MET A 320 -1.68 -12.64 -7.81
N ARG A 321 -0.42 -12.88 -7.45
CA ARG A 321 0.72 -12.09 -7.92
C ARG A 321 1.72 -12.90 -8.73
N SER A 322 1.51 -14.21 -8.94
CA SER A 322 2.45 -15.05 -9.68
C SER A 322 2.23 -14.99 -11.18
N SER A 323 3.28 -14.60 -11.88
CA SER A 323 3.43 -14.67 -13.33
C SER A 323 4.88 -15.03 -13.68
N GLN A 324 5.14 -15.40 -14.93
CA GLN A 324 6.50 -15.69 -15.38
C GLN A 324 7.46 -14.50 -15.21
N GLN A 325 6.93 -13.28 -15.22
CA GLN A 325 7.68 -12.02 -15.08
C GLN A 325 7.74 -11.50 -13.63
N THR A 326 7.19 -12.22 -12.66
CA THR A 326 7.16 -11.76 -11.26
C THR A 326 8.54 -11.81 -10.62
N ALA A 327 9.00 -10.68 -10.11
CA ALA A 327 10.25 -10.59 -9.36
C ALA A 327 10.15 -11.30 -8.00
N LEU A 328 11.19 -12.08 -7.64
CA LEU A 328 11.21 -12.81 -6.37
C LEU A 328 11.34 -11.87 -5.16
N GLU A 329 11.86 -10.67 -5.38
CA GLU A 329 12.00 -9.57 -4.43
C GLU A 329 10.65 -9.17 -3.82
N LEU A 330 9.54 -9.40 -4.54
CA LEU A 330 8.19 -9.17 -4.03
C LEU A 330 7.96 -9.90 -2.69
N ALA A 331 8.40 -11.16 -2.59
CA ALA A 331 8.29 -11.98 -1.39
C ALA A 331 9.18 -11.51 -0.22
N GLN A 332 10.14 -10.61 -0.50
CA GLN A 332 11.10 -10.07 0.46
C GLN A 332 10.69 -8.69 1.00
N THR A 333 9.60 -8.09 0.51
CA THR A 333 9.12 -6.77 0.95
C THR A 333 8.53 -6.77 2.37
N LEU A 334 8.18 -7.95 2.91
CA LEU A 334 7.63 -8.21 4.26
C LEU A 334 6.33 -7.46 4.64
N ARG A 335 5.81 -6.56 3.79
CA ARG A 335 4.60 -5.76 4.04
C ARG A 335 3.35 -6.59 4.35
N TYR A 336 3.32 -7.86 3.95
CA TYR A 336 2.20 -8.78 4.18
C TYR A 336 2.31 -9.64 5.44
N LEU A 337 3.39 -9.50 6.22
CA LEU A 337 3.69 -10.29 7.41
C LEU A 337 3.34 -9.67 8.78
N PRO A 338 2.83 -8.43 8.93
CA PRO A 338 2.50 -7.89 10.26
C PRO A 338 1.52 -8.74 11.09
N ASP A 339 0.57 -9.43 10.47
CA ASP A 339 -0.37 -10.32 11.15
C ASP A 339 0.28 -11.59 11.68
N LEU A 340 1.27 -12.12 10.95
CA LEU A 340 2.08 -13.25 11.42
C LEU A 340 2.77 -12.91 12.75
N VAL A 341 3.28 -11.68 12.90
CA VAL A 341 3.92 -11.21 14.15
C VAL A 341 2.94 -11.30 15.32
N ILE A 342 1.73 -10.78 15.16
CA ILE A 342 0.71 -10.78 16.21
C ILE A 342 0.29 -12.23 16.54
N VAL A 343 0.04 -13.05 15.54
CA VAL A 343 -0.35 -14.46 15.74
C VAL A 343 0.75 -15.25 16.45
N LEU A 344 2.01 -15.07 16.08
CA LEU A 344 3.15 -15.71 16.75
C LEU A 344 3.29 -15.25 18.20
N ALA A 345 3.06 -13.96 18.49
CA ALA A 345 3.07 -13.45 19.86
C ALA A 345 1.95 -14.05 20.73
N LEU A 346 0.74 -14.18 20.18
CA LEU A 346 -0.39 -14.85 20.84
C LEU A 346 -0.12 -16.34 21.06
N LEU A 347 0.42 -17.03 20.04
CA LEU A 347 0.81 -18.44 20.13
C LEU A 347 1.93 -18.66 21.17
N ALA A 348 2.90 -17.74 21.25
CA ALA A 348 3.93 -17.78 22.29
C ALA A 348 3.31 -17.64 23.70
N ALA A 349 2.33 -16.74 23.87
CA ALA A 349 1.61 -16.60 25.13
C ALA A 349 0.82 -17.88 25.50
N VAL A 350 0.14 -18.50 24.54
CA VAL A 350 -0.51 -19.81 24.73
C VAL A 350 0.52 -20.89 25.07
N GLY A 351 1.66 -20.88 24.38
CA GLY A 351 2.79 -21.77 24.62
C GLY A 351 3.35 -21.65 26.04
N PHE A 352 3.43 -20.45 26.63
CA PHE A 352 3.88 -20.31 28.01
C PHE A 352 2.93 -20.94 29.04
N ARG A 353 1.62 -20.99 28.75
CA ARG A 353 0.62 -21.67 29.59
C ARG A 353 0.68 -23.21 29.52
N THR A 354 1.49 -23.78 28.63
CA THR A 354 1.67 -25.23 28.57
C THR A 354 2.34 -25.80 29.82
N PRO A 355 1.85 -26.94 30.36
CA PRO A 355 2.51 -27.62 31.46
C PRO A 355 3.93 -28.04 31.08
N ASN A 356 4.88 -27.94 32.01
CA ASN A 356 6.24 -28.42 31.79
C ASN A 356 6.30 -29.96 31.88
N ARG A 357 7.24 -30.60 31.16
CA ARG A 357 7.56 -32.02 31.33
C ARG A 357 8.35 -32.21 32.63
N ALA A 358 8.09 -33.32 33.36
CA ALA A 358 8.70 -33.58 34.66
C ALA A 358 10.24 -33.68 34.60
N PHE A 359 10.78 -34.31 33.57
CA PHE A 359 12.22 -34.41 33.33
C PHE A 359 12.86 -33.03 33.08
N ALA A 360 12.25 -32.23 32.22
CA ALA A 360 12.73 -30.89 31.89
C ALA A 360 12.56 -29.89 33.04
N ALA A 361 11.60 -30.09 33.94
CA ALA A 361 11.44 -29.25 35.12
C ALA A 361 12.69 -29.32 36.02
N ARG A 362 13.27 -30.51 36.22
CA ARG A 362 14.48 -30.73 37.04
C ARG A 362 15.77 -30.21 36.40
N TRP A 363 15.88 -30.27 35.07
CA TRP A 363 17.07 -29.81 34.32
C TRP A 363 17.06 -28.32 33.97
N LEU A 364 15.86 -27.75 33.80
CA LEU A 364 15.65 -26.35 33.46
C LEU A 364 14.89 -25.65 34.58
N ASP A 365 15.43 -25.74 35.80
CA ASP A 365 14.92 -25.01 36.96
C ASP A 365 15.27 -23.50 36.88
N PRO A 366 14.50 -22.62 37.53
CA PRO A 366 14.84 -21.20 37.61
C PRO A 366 16.16 -21.00 38.36
N SER A 367 17.24 -20.79 37.59
CA SER A 367 18.55 -20.42 38.10
C SER A 367 18.90 -18.97 37.74
N PRO A 368 19.77 -18.30 38.52
CA PRO A 368 20.30 -16.98 38.18
C PRO A 368 20.97 -16.97 36.81
N SER A 369 21.73 -18.02 36.48
CA SER A 369 22.41 -18.17 35.18
C SER A 369 21.44 -18.17 34.00
N ARG A 370 20.28 -18.81 34.14
CA ARG A 370 19.26 -18.83 33.08
C ARG A 370 18.57 -17.48 32.93
N THR A 371 18.34 -16.78 34.04
CA THR A 371 17.80 -15.42 34.01
C THR A 371 18.75 -14.48 33.28
N VAL A 372 20.06 -14.57 33.57
CA VAL A 372 21.10 -13.82 32.85
C VAL A 372 21.09 -14.19 31.36
N MET A 373 21.13 -15.49 31.01
CA MET A 373 21.11 -15.93 29.62
C MET A 373 19.87 -15.44 28.85
N THR A 374 18.68 -15.56 29.45
CA THR A 374 17.43 -15.10 28.84
C THR A 374 17.44 -13.58 28.65
N THR A 375 17.95 -12.85 29.64
CA THR A 375 18.09 -11.38 29.56
C THR A 375 19.06 -11.00 28.44
N VAL A 376 20.22 -11.65 28.36
CA VAL A 376 21.19 -11.44 27.28
C VAL A 376 20.57 -11.71 25.91
N LEU A 377 19.85 -12.82 25.74
CA LEU A 377 19.17 -13.13 24.48
C LEU A 377 18.11 -12.10 24.10
N VAL A 378 17.32 -11.62 25.07
CA VAL A 378 16.32 -10.56 24.83
C VAL A 378 16.99 -9.25 24.46
N VAL A 379 18.08 -8.88 25.12
CA VAL A 379 18.86 -7.67 24.81
C VAL A 379 19.49 -7.78 23.42
N LEU A 380 20.07 -8.93 23.07
CA LEU A 380 20.63 -9.18 21.74
C LEU A 380 19.56 -9.13 20.65
N PHE A 381 18.41 -9.75 20.86
CA PHE A 381 17.26 -9.68 19.94
C PHE A 381 16.80 -8.23 19.76
N PHE A 382 16.68 -7.48 20.86
CA PHE A 382 16.27 -6.09 20.85
C PHE A 382 17.27 -5.23 20.07
N ALA A 383 18.57 -5.33 20.37
CA ALA A 383 19.63 -4.61 19.66
C ALA A 383 19.70 -4.98 18.17
N SER A 384 19.60 -6.27 17.84
CA SER A 384 19.54 -6.79 16.47
C SER A 384 18.36 -6.19 15.70
N SER A 385 17.18 -6.17 16.33
CA SER A 385 15.96 -5.64 15.73
C SER A 385 16.00 -4.12 15.53
N LEU A 386 16.57 -3.38 16.49
CA LEU A 386 16.81 -1.95 16.35
C LEU A 386 17.79 -1.65 15.22
N TYR A 387 18.87 -2.43 15.11
CA TYR A 387 19.82 -2.30 14.01
C TYR A 387 19.15 -2.53 12.66
N SER A 388 18.36 -3.59 12.52
CA SER A 388 17.58 -3.87 11.30
C SER A 388 16.56 -2.78 10.98
N THR A 389 15.93 -2.20 12.00
CA THR A 389 14.98 -1.08 11.83
C THR A 389 15.70 0.20 11.41
N ALA A 390 16.88 0.45 11.95
CA ALA A 390 17.70 1.60 11.57
C ALA A 390 18.19 1.49 10.11
N THR A 391 18.64 0.30 9.67
CA THR A 391 19.04 0.08 8.27
C THR A 391 17.84 0.07 7.32
N PHE A 392 16.65 -0.33 7.78
CA PHE A 392 15.41 -0.11 7.02
C PHE A 392 15.16 1.38 6.82
N LEU A 393 15.24 2.18 7.90
CA LEU A 393 15.02 3.63 7.82
C LEU A 393 15.99 4.31 6.86
N THR A 394 17.26 3.90 6.80
CA THR A 394 18.20 4.47 5.82
C THR A 394 17.77 4.20 4.39
N SER A 395 17.25 3.00 4.09
CA SER A 395 16.72 2.66 2.77
C SER A 395 15.36 3.33 2.48
N TRP A 396 14.52 3.49 3.50
CA TRP A 396 13.21 4.14 3.39
C TRP A 396 13.33 5.64 3.08
N ARG A 397 14.36 6.30 3.61
CA ARG A 397 14.66 7.72 3.39
C ARG A 397 15.17 8.05 1.98
N ASP A 398 15.68 7.06 1.27
CA ASP A 398 16.06 7.21 -0.13
C ASP A 398 14.80 7.26 -1.01
N ASN A 399 14.11 8.41 -0.98
CA ASN A 399 12.81 8.63 -1.59
C ASN A 399 12.81 9.94 -2.41
N PRO A 400 12.74 9.88 -3.75
CA PRO A 400 12.72 11.08 -4.60
C PRO A 400 11.42 11.89 -4.50
N THR A 401 10.34 11.29 -3.99
CA THR A 401 9.01 11.91 -3.91
C THR A 401 8.98 13.14 -3.00
N GLN A 402 9.75 13.16 -1.90
CA GLN A 402 9.74 14.27 -0.96
C GLN A 402 10.24 15.59 -1.58
N PRO A 403 11.48 15.67 -2.09
CA PRO A 403 11.95 16.88 -2.75
C PRO A 403 11.11 17.23 -3.98
N TYR A 404 10.66 16.22 -4.75
CA TYR A 404 9.81 16.43 -5.92
C TYR A 404 8.51 17.17 -5.57
N LEU A 405 7.74 16.69 -4.60
CA LEU A 405 6.47 17.31 -4.22
C LEU A 405 6.65 18.69 -3.57
N GLN A 406 7.74 18.91 -2.83
CA GLN A 406 8.04 20.21 -2.23
C GLN A 406 8.38 21.27 -3.29
N ASN A 407 9.25 20.92 -4.24
CA ASN A 407 9.60 21.81 -5.36
C ASN A 407 8.37 22.07 -6.25
N ALA A 408 7.61 21.01 -6.58
CA ALA A 408 6.44 21.15 -7.46
C ALA A 408 5.39 22.05 -6.83
N ARG A 409 5.11 21.89 -5.52
CA ARG A 409 4.17 22.78 -4.82
C ARG A 409 4.63 24.24 -4.86
N ALA A 410 5.91 24.51 -4.61
CA ALA A 410 6.45 25.87 -4.62
C ALA A 410 6.39 26.51 -6.01
N ASP A 411 6.84 25.78 -7.04
CA ASP A 411 6.92 26.28 -8.41
C ASP A 411 5.53 26.42 -9.06
N LEU A 412 4.59 25.52 -8.76
CA LEU A 412 3.19 25.67 -9.20
C LEU A 412 2.55 26.90 -8.56
N ALA A 413 2.76 27.14 -7.26
CA ALA A 413 2.26 28.36 -6.61
C ALA A 413 2.86 29.63 -7.23
N ALA A 414 4.16 29.64 -7.50
CA ALA A 414 4.83 30.75 -8.18
C ALA A 414 4.32 30.96 -9.61
N ALA A 415 4.07 29.88 -10.35
CA ALA A 415 3.50 29.94 -11.70
C ALA A 415 2.07 30.50 -11.70
N HIS A 416 1.24 30.09 -10.72
CA HIS A 416 -0.11 30.60 -10.54
C HIS A 416 -0.12 32.11 -10.24
N ALA A 417 0.82 32.59 -9.42
CA ALA A 417 0.93 34.01 -9.08
C ALA A 417 1.38 34.89 -10.26
N THR A 418 2.05 34.32 -11.27
CA THR A 418 2.66 35.06 -12.38
C THR A 418 1.87 34.98 -13.68
N SER A 419 1.02 33.97 -13.87
CA SER A 419 0.31 33.74 -15.12
C SER A 419 -0.98 32.95 -14.92
N SER A 420 -2.02 33.30 -15.67
CA SER A 420 -3.28 32.54 -15.77
C SER A 420 -3.25 31.47 -16.87
N VAL A 421 -2.12 31.24 -17.55
CA VAL A 421 -2.03 30.25 -18.61
C VAL A 421 -2.06 28.84 -18.02
N ALA A 422 -3.01 28.03 -18.48
CA ALA A 422 -3.15 26.64 -18.07
C ALA A 422 -1.90 25.82 -18.44
N LEU A 423 -1.54 24.87 -17.59
CA LEU A 423 -0.54 23.87 -17.90
C LEU A 423 -1.18 22.74 -18.70
N LEU A 424 -0.47 22.27 -19.73
CA LEU A 424 -0.85 21.03 -20.38
C LEU A 424 -0.78 19.91 -19.34
N ASP A 425 -1.79 19.07 -19.23
CA ASP A 425 -1.73 17.93 -18.30
C ASP A 425 -0.67 16.93 -18.76
N PHE A 426 0.12 16.39 -17.83
CA PHE A 426 1.23 15.47 -18.11
C PHE A 426 1.47 14.46 -17.00
N GLU A 427 2.15 13.37 -17.36
CA GLU A 427 2.60 12.36 -16.43
C GLU A 427 3.74 12.92 -15.56
N VAL A 428 3.65 12.71 -14.25
CA VAL A 428 4.76 13.03 -13.34
C VAL A 428 5.95 12.12 -13.56
N ASP A 429 7.08 12.42 -12.92
CA ASP A 429 8.30 11.62 -13.07
C ASP A 429 8.04 10.13 -12.71
N PRO A 430 8.47 9.16 -13.55
CA PRO A 430 8.26 7.73 -13.28
C PRO A 430 8.93 7.20 -12.01
N LEU A 431 9.93 7.90 -11.46
CA LEU A 431 10.54 7.61 -10.15
C LEU A 431 9.66 8.10 -8.98
N VAL A 432 8.61 8.87 -9.25
CA VAL A 432 7.60 9.31 -8.28
C VAL A 432 6.37 8.41 -8.38
N LEU A 433 5.75 8.33 -9.57
CA LEU A 433 4.60 7.47 -9.81
C LEU A 433 4.58 7.00 -11.27
N GLN A 434 4.66 5.69 -11.49
CA GLN A 434 4.77 5.13 -12.84
C GLN A 434 3.41 5.13 -13.57
N ARG A 435 3.48 5.06 -14.91
CA ARG A 435 2.32 5.02 -15.81
C ARG A 435 1.33 3.88 -15.55
N ILE A 436 1.74 2.81 -14.87
CA ILE A 436 0.82 1.74 -14.47
C ILE A 436 -0.28 2.24 -13.50
N ALA A 437 -0.06 3.36 -12.83
CA ALA A 437 -1.02 4.00 -11.94
C ALA A 437 -1.92 5.02 -12.66
N TRP A 438 -1.93 5.06 -14.00
CA TRP A 438 -2.81 5.94 -14.76
C TRP A 438 -4.28 5.72 -14.38
N PRO A 439 -5.10 6.80 -14.23
CA PRO A 439 -4.76 8.21 -14.48
C PRO A 439 -4.13 8.96 -13.30
N GLU A 440 -3.92 8.31 -12.15
CA GLU A 440 -3.43 9.00 -10.94
C GLU A 440 -1.96 9.47 -11.02
N ASN A 441 -1.21 9.04 -12.04
CA ASN A 441 0.12 9.55 -12.34
C ASN A 441 0.12 10.89 -13.11
N LEU A 442 -1.05 11.45 -13.44
CA LEU A 442 -1.16 12.76 -14.06
C LEU A 442 -0.97 13.88 -13.03
N ALA A 443 -0.34 14.97 -13.44
CA ALA A 443 -0.14 16.16 -12.62
C ALA A 443 -1.49 16.76 -12.18
N SER A 444 -2.50 16.73 -13.05
CA SER A 444 -3.86 17.16 -12.73
C SER A 444 -4.52 16.37 -11.59
N HIS A 445 -4.19 15.09 -11.46
CA HIS A 445 -4.65 14.22 -10.38
C HIS A 445 -3.83 14.47 -9.10
N MET A 446 -2.50 14.36 -9.20
CA MET A 446 -1.60 14.45 -8.05
C MET A 446 -1.69 15.80 -7.32
N PHE A 447 -1.89 16.88 -8.07
CA PHE A 447 -1.98 18.24 -7.53
C PHE A 447 -3.42 18.78 -7.48
N ALA A 448 -4.43 17.93 -7.71
CA ALA A 448 -5.85 18.33 -7.81
C ALA A 448 -6.32 19.23 -6.66
N LEU A 449 -5.92 18.90 -5.42
CA LEU A 449 -6.33 19.57 -4.19
C LEU A 449 -5.54 20.83 -3.85
N LEU A 450 -4.45 21.13 -4.55
CA LEU A 450 -3.75 22.40 -4.38
C LEU A 450 -4.62 23.54 -4.93
N GLN A 451 -4.81 24.58 -4.12
CA GLN A 451 -5.52 25.80 -4.53
C GLN A 451 -4.60 26.74 -5.33
N GLU A 452 -3.36 26.91 -4.86
CA GLU A 452 -2.36 27.76 -5.48
C GLU A 452 -1.59 26.99 -6.56
N ARG A 453 -2.24 26.77 -7.71
CA ARG A 453 -1.60 26.18 -8.89
C ARG A 453 -2.29 26.64 -10.18
N PRO A 454 -1.62 26.59 -11.34
CA PRO A 454 -2.30 26.77 -12.62
C PRO A 454 -3.39 25.72 -12.82
N GLU A 455 -4.37 26.05 -13.66
CA GLU A 455 -5.31 25.05 -14.17
C GLU A 455 -4.57 24.05 -15.05
N PHE A 456 -4.96 22.77 -14.98
CA PHE A 456 -4.50 21.75 -15.91
C PHE A 456 -5.53 21.58 -17.00
N SER A 457 -5.09 21.58 -18.25
CA SER A 457 -5.94 21.52 -19.42
C SER A 457 -5.37 20.56 -20.46
N SER A 458 -6.23 20.07 -21.36
CA SER A 458 -5.79 19.35 -22.56
C SER A 458 -5.14 20.29 -23.58
N THR A 459 -5.16 21.61 -23.36
CA THR A 459 -4.57 22.61 -24.28
C THR A 459 -3.82 23.70 -23.53
N THR A 460 -2.77 24.22 -24.17
CA THR A 460 -2.02 25.39 -23.67
C THR A 460 -1.34 26.14 -24.80
N THR A 461 -1.04 27.43 -24.59
CA THR A 461 -0.20 28.22 -25.49
C THR A 461 1.27 28.21 -25.08
N ARG A 462 1.60 27.70 -23.89
CA ARG A 462 2.98 27.63 -23.39
C ARG A 462 3.29 26.27 -22.80
N LEU A 463 4.24 25.56 -23.40
CA LEU A 463 4.72 24.29 -22.90
C LEU A 463 5.62 24.46 -21.67
N ARG A 464 5.19 23.86 -20.56
CA ARG A 464 5.97 23.70 -19.34
C ARG A 464 5.76 22.30 -18.79
N MET A 465 6.73 21.77 -18.07
CA MET A 465 6.66 20.47 -17.42
C MET A 465 7.38 20.48 -16.08
N LEU A 466 7.12 19.49 -15.24
CA LEU A 466 7.95 19.23 -14.06
C LEU A 466 9.13 18.35 -14.45
N ASP A 467 10.35 18.75 -14.08
CA ASP A 467 11.54 17.91 -14.21
C ASP A 467 11.59 16.81 -13.13
N SER A 468 12.62 15.97 -13.16
CA SER A 468 12.78 14.86 -12.18
C SER A 468 13.01 15.32 -10.74
N ALA A 469 13.37 16.59 -10.53
CA ALA A 469 13.47 17.22 -9.22
C ALA A 469 12.15 17.89 -8.79
N GLY A 470 11.12 17.87 -9.64
CA GLY A 470 9.82 18.50 -9.39
C GLY A 470 9.84 20.01 -9.63
N ARG A 471 10.79 20.55 -10.40
CA ARG A 471 10.83 21.97 -10.74
C ARG A 471 10.05 22.24 -12.02
N LEU A 472 9.33 23.35 -12.07
CA LEU A 472 8.59 23.74 -13.27
C LEU A 472 9.55 24.41 -14.25
N ILE A 473 9.77 23.76 -15.39
CA ILE A 473 10.66 24.23 -16.45
C ILE A 473 9.90 24.45 -17.76
N ASP A 474 10.45 25.28 -18.64
CA ASP A 474 9.97 25.35 -20.02
C ASP A 474 10.23 24.01 -20.73
N ALA A 475 9.25 23.58 -21.52
CA ALA A 475 9.29 22.32 -22.24
C ALA A 475 9.26 22.55 -23.75
N ARG A 476 9.80 21.59 -24.49
CA ARG A 476 9.69 21.50 -25.95
C ARG A 476 9.06 20.17 -26.34
N LEU A 477 8.55 20.10 -27.57
CA LEU A 477 7.99 18.88 -28.11
C LEU A 477 9.08 18.05 -28.80
N THR A 478 9.11 16.75 -28.54
CA THR A 478 9.93 15.80 -29.31
C THR A 478 9.28 15.55 -30.67
N TRP A 479 10.09 15.33 -31.71
CA TRP A 479 9.61 15.18 -33.08
C TRP A 479 9.52 13.68 -33.42
N ILE A 480 8.47 13.04 -32.93
CA ILE A 480 8.22 11.61 -33.22
C ILE A 480 7.57 11.47 -34.59
N ARG A 481 6.60 12.34 -34.90
CA ARG A 481 5.96 12.48 -36.21
C ARG A 481 5.79 13.95 -36.56
N THR A 482 5.53 14.19 -37.83
CA THR A 482 5.25 15.51 -38.39
C THR A 482 3.96 15.47 -39.19
N ILE A 483 3.13 16.49 -39.07
CA ILE A 483 1.99 16.70 -39.97
C ILE A 483 2.54 17.06 -41.36
N VAL A 484 2.06 16.38 -42.40
CA VAL A 484 2.45 16.63 -43.80
C VAL A 484 1.95 18.01 -44.25
N ALA A 485 2.61 18.61 -45.24
CA ALA A 485 2.18 19.89 -45.82
C ALA A 485 0.76 19.79 -46.41
N GLY A 486 -0.12 20.70 -45.98
CA GLY A 486 -1.50 20.78 -46.46
C GLY A 486 -1.62 21.27 -47.90
N PRO A 487 -2.70 20.91 -48.62
CA PRO A 487 -2.83 21.12 -50.05
C PRO A 487 -3.15 22.57 -50.45
N THR A 488 -3.57 23.43 -49.52
CA THR A 488 -4.04 24.80 -49.82
C THR A 488 -2.87 25.78 -49.80
N PRO A 489 -2.52 26.43 -50.94
CA PRO A 489 -1.41 27.38 -50.98
C PRO A 489 -1.60 28.51 -49.95
N ARG A 490 -0.53 28.87 -49.24
CA ARG A 490 -0.49 29.92 -48.19
C ARG A 490 -1.36 29.68 -46.94
N CYS A 491 -2.13 28.60 -46.89
CA CYS A 491 -3.03 28.27 -45.78
C CYS A 491 -2.67 26.92 -45.12
N GLY A 492 -2.15 25.95 -45.89
CA GLY A 492 -1.94 24.58 -45.44
C GLY A 492 -3.25 23.80 -45.50
N TYR A 493 -3.86 23.54 -44.34
CA TYR A 493 -5.16 22.90 -44.23
C TYR A 493 -6.25 23.93 -43.93
N PHE A 494 -7.19 24.09 -44.86
CA PHE A 494 -8.32 25.01 -44.71
C PHE A 494 -9.54 24.31 -44.10
N VAL A 495 -9.95 24.70 -42.89
CA VAL A 495 -11.04 24.06 -42.13
C VAL A 495 -12.21 25.01 -41.93
N GLN A 496 -13.42 24.53 -42.18
CA GLN A 496 -14.70 25.19 -41.90
C GLN A 496 -15.69 24.18 -41.28
N PRO A 497 -16.80 24.63 -40.65
CA PRO A 497 -17.74 23.71 -39.99
C PRO A 497 -18.34 22.67 -40.93
N ASP A 498 -18.57 23.03 -42.19
CA ASP A 498 -19.06 22.18 -43.26
C ASP A 498 -17.96 21.45 -44.04
N MET A 499 -16.69 21.76 -43.76
CA MET A 499 -15.52 21.14 -44.40
C MET A 499 -14.51 20.64 -43.34
N PRO A 500 -14.75 19.48 -42.71
CA PRO A 500 -13.75 18.82 -41.87
C PRO A 500 -12.55 18.36 -42.71
N VAL A 501 -11.37 18.36 -42.11
CA VAL A 501 -10.11 18.06 -42.80
C VAL A 501 -9.36 16.94 -42.10
N HIS A 502 -8.72 16.08 -42.90
CA HIS A 502 -7.80 15.06 -42.42
C HIS A 502 -6.36 15.51 -42.69
N MET A 503 -5.61 15.74 -41.61
CA MET A 503 -4.19 16.05 -41.67
C MET A 503 -3.38 14.75 -41.56
N THR A 504 -2.70 14.36 -42.63
CA THR A 504 -1.88 13.15 -42.67
C THR A 504 -0.56 13.36 -41.94
N LEU A 505 -0.13 12.36 -41.19
CA LEU A 505 1.19 12.32 -40.54
C LEU A 505 2.20 11.63 -41.45
N ASP A 506 3.49 11.94 -41.28
CA ASP A 506 4.62 11.30 -41.98
C ASP A 506 4.85 9.82 -41.61
N GLY A 507 4.04 9.28 -40.69
CA GLY A 507 3.97 7.87 -40.36
C GLY A 507 2.98 7.59 -39.22
N PRO A 508 2.69 6.31 -38.93
CA PRO A 508 1.71 5.95 -37.91
C PRO A 508 2.25 6.18 -36.48
N LEU A 509 1.33 6.53 -35.59
CA LEU A 509 1.48 6.64 -34.14
C LEU A 509 0.87 5.41 -33.45
N LEU A 510 1.61 4.87 -32.47
CA LEU A 510 1.11 3.84 -31.57
C LEU A 510 0.15 4.43 -30.51
N PRO A 511 -0.68 3.61 -29.83
CA PRO A 511 -1.54 4.08 -28.75
C PRO A 511 -0.76 4.76 -27.63
N ALA A 512 -0.90 6.09 -27.50
CA ALA A 512 -0.33 6.88 -26.41
C ALA A 512 -1.06 8.23 -26.25
N ASP A 513 -0.67 9.00 -25.24
CA ASP A 513 -1.15 10.36 -24.99
C ASP A 513 -0.22 11.37 -25.65
N TRP A 514 -0.37 11.54 -26.97
CA TRP A 514 0.47 12.42 -27.78
C TRP A 514 0.23 13.89 -27.46
N THR A 515 1.22 14.73 -27.74
CA THR A 515 1.08 16.19 -27.77
C THR A 515 1.32 16.67 -29.19
N VAL A 516 0.44 17.54 -29.69
CA VAL A 516 0.52 18.13 -31.03
C VAL A 516 0.77 19.62 -30.88
N GLU A 517 1.74 20.14 -31.61
CA GLU A 517 1.89 21.58 -31.80
C GLU A 517 1.12 22.01 -33.06
N LEU A 518 0.19 22.95 -32.90
CA LEU A 518 -0.63 23.47 -33.98
C LEU A 518 -0.42 24.97 -34.11
N ASN A 519 0.12 25.38 -35.25
CA ASN A 519 0.17 26.77 -35.67
C ASN A 519 -1.03 27.03 -36.58
N TYR A 520 -1.90 27.96 -36.22
CA TYR A 520 -3.13 28.25 -36.95
C TYR A 520 -3.38 29.75 -37.14
N LEU A 521 -4.12 30.09 -38.19
CA LEU A 521 -4.66 31.41 -38.44
C LEU A 521 -6.19 31.32 -38.46
N ALA A 522 -6.87 32.07 -37.60
CA ALA A 522 -8.33 32.09 -37.50
C ALA A 522 -8.92 33.47 -37.77
N ASN A 523 -10.16 33.52 -38.25
CA ASN A 523 -10.90 34.75 -38.45
C ASN A 523 -11.67 35.22 -37.20
N ASN A 524 -12.17 34.30 -36.37
CA ASN A 524 -13.04 34.57 -35.23
C ASN A 524 -12.63 33.73 -34.02
N ASP A 525 -13.08 34.13 -32.83
CA ASP A 525 -13.03 33.29 -31.64
C ASP A 525 -13.94 32.07 -31.80
N GLY A 526 -13.51 30.92 -31.29
CA GLY A 526 -14.30 29.70 -31.36
C GLY A 526 -13.58 28.48 -30.80
N SER A 527 -13.92 27.31 -31.34
CA SER A 527 -13.22 26.08 -31.01
C SER A 527 -13.19 25.12 -32.19
N MET A 528 -12.15 24.30 -32.24
CA MET A 528 -12.07 23.13 -33.12
C MET A 528 -12.01 21.85 -32.30
N THR A 529 -12.42 20.73 -32.88
CA THR A 529 -12.25 19.39 -32.33
C THR A 529 -11.18 18.68 -33.14
N LEU A 530 -10.22 18.08 -32.44
CA LEU A 530 -9.14 17.28 -33.01
C LEU A 530 -9.29 15.84 -32.55
N SER A 531 -9.06 14.87 -33.43
CA SER A 531 -9.02 13.46 -33.05
C SER A 531 -7.99 12.71 -33.89
N LEU A 532 -7.23 11.81 -33.27
CA LEU A 532 -6.49 10.79 -34.04
C LEU A 532 -7.48 9.77 -34.63
N THR A 533 -7.03 9.03 -35.64
CA THR A 533 -7.80 7.95 -36.29
C THR A 533 -8.50 7.03 -35.29
N HIS A 534 -7.77 6.65 -34.22
CA HIS A 534 -8.27 5.84 -33.12
C HIS A 534 -8.07 6.60 -31.80
N GLY A 535 -8.90 7.61 -31.56
CA GLY A 535 -8.85 8.40 -30.33
C GLY A 535 -10.11 9.24 -30.14
N PRO A 536 -10.38 9.70 -28.90
CA PRO A 536 -11.49 10.62 -28.65
C PRO A 536 -11.22 12.00 -29.26
N GLY A 537 -12.30 12.74 -29.52
CA GLY A 537 -12.22 14.14 -29.92
C GLY A 537 -11.83 15.02 -28.74
N VAL A 538 -10.81 15.86 -28.93
CA VAL A 538 -10.34 16.87 -27.98
C VAL A 538 -10.71 18.24 -28.51
N ARG A 539 -11.43 19.01 -27.69
CA ARG A 539 -11.81 20.38 -28.01
C ARG A 539 -10.65 21.33 -27.74
N VAL A 540 -10.34 22.17 -28.71
CA VAL A 540 -9.26 23.16 -28.66
C VAL A 540 -9.86 24.56 -28.85
N PRO A 541 -9.62 25.50 -27.92
CA PRO A 541 -10.03 26.88 -28.08
C PRO A 541 -9.21 27.56 -29.17
N VAL A 542 -9.86 28.45 -29.91
CA VAL A 542 -9.31 29.14 -31.08
C VAL A 542 -9.54 30.64 -30.92
N HIS A 543 -8.50 31.43 -31.18
CA HIS A 543 -8.54 32.89 -31.14
C HIS A 543 -8.24 33.48 -32.52
N PRO A 544 -8.78 34.67 -32.86
CA PRO A 544 -8.51 35.31 -34.14
C PRO A 544 -7.03 35.66 -34.30
N GLY A 545 -6.55 35.69 -35.55
CA GLY A 545 -5.15 35.96 -35.88
C GLY A 545 -4.28 34.71 -35.89
N LEU A 546 -2.96 34.94 -36.03
CA LEU A 546 -1.95 33.88 -36.04
C LEU A 546 -1.61 33.45 -34.61
N ASN A 547 -1.83 32.18 -34.30
CA ASN A 547 -1.70 31.62 -32.96
C ASN A 547 -1.00 30.26 -32.99
N GLN A 548 -0.39 29.91 -31.86
CA GLN A 548 0.19 28.60 -31.60
C GLN A 548 -0.51 27.98 -30.39
N VAL A 549 -0.92 26.72 -30.52
CA VAL A 549 -1.53 25.96 -29.43
C VAL A 549 -0.95 24.56 -29.39
N TYR A 550 -0.72 24.09 -28.17
CA TYR A 550 -0.34 22.72 -27.88
C TYR A 550 -1.54 21.98 -27.33
N THR A 551 -1.80 20.79 -27.84
CA THR A 551 -2.93 19.96 -27.40
C THR A 551 -2.50 18.55 -27.07
N ARG A 552 -3.04 17.99 -25.98
CA ARG A 552 -2.98 16.57 -25.68
C ARG A 552 -3.96 15.85 -26.58
N LEU A 553 -3.52 14.84 -27.30
CA LEU A 553 -4.32 14.08 -28.26
C LEU A 553 -4.11 12.58 -28.03
N PRO A 554 -4.91 11.95 -27.16
CA PRO A 554 -4.80 10.51 -26.91
C PRO A 554 -5.27 9.70 -28.12
N GLY A 555 -4.56 8.62 -28.42
CA GLY A 555 -4.98 7.67 -29.46
C GLY A 555 -3.83 7.09 -30.27
N ALA A 556 -4.18 6.53 -31.43
CA ALA A 556 -3.28 5.94 -32.40
C ALA A 556 -3.73 6.24 -33.84
N GLY A 557 -2.85 6.02 -34.81
CA GLY A 557 -3.15 6.18 -36.24
C GLY A 557 -2.18 7.10 -36.96
N ASP A 558 -2.51 7.45 -38.19
CA ASP A 558 -1.67 8.20 -39.12
C ASP A 558 -2.31 9.53 -39.56
N THR A 559 -3.49 9.85 -39.02
CA THR A 559 -4.29 11.00 -39.44
C THR A 559 -4.87 11.73 -38.22
N ILE A 560 -4.81 13.06 -38.24
CA ILE A 560 -5.50 13.94 -37.30
C ILE A 560 -6.70 14.54 -38.05
N THR A 561 -7.90 14.20 -37.60
CA THR A 561 -9.14 14.81 -38.10
C THR A 561 -9.38 16.11 -37.35
N VAL A 562 -9.65 17.19 -38.10
CA VAL A 562 -9.98 18.51 -37.57
C VAL A 562 -11.39 18.88 -37.99
N HIS A 563 -12.18 19.33 -37.03
CA HIS A 563 -13.53 19.83 -37.26
C HIS A 563 -13.72 21.19 -36.57
N ALA A 564 -14.13 22.22 -37.31
CA ALA A 564 -14.45 23.51 -36.72
C ALA A 564 -15.83 23.45 -36.07
N ASN A 565 -15.93 23.70 -34.77
CA ASN A 565 -17.20 23.57 -34.03
C ASN A 565 -18.05 24.85 -34.10
N THR A 566 -17.45 25.99 -34.45
CA THR A 566 -18.08 27.31 -34.34
C THR A 566 -18.54 27.80 -35.71
N THR A 567 -19.80 28.23 -35.82
CA THR A 567 -20.36 28.76 -37.06
C THR A 567 -19.55 29.95 -37.58
N ALA A 568 -19.30 29.99 -38.89
CA ALA A 568 -18.49 31.00 -39.56
C ALA A 568 -17.01 31.08 -39.10
N LEU A 569 -16.50 30.04 -38.43
CA LEU A 569 -15.07 29.89 -38.13
C LEU A 569 -14.34 29.35 -39.37
N SER A 570 -13.31 30.06 -39.80
CA SER A 570 -12.40 29.64 -40.86
C SER A 570 -10.99 29.57 -40.32
N LEU A 571 -10.34 28.42 -40.52
CA LEU A 571 -9.02 28.12 -39.99
C LEU A 571 -8.06 27.75 -41.11
N CYS A 572 -6.86 28.31 -41.07
CA CYS A 572 -5.71 27.80 -41.79
C CYS A 572 -4.77 27.14 -40.78
N ILE A 573 -4.49 25.85 -40.94
CA ILE A 573 -3.61 25.09 -40.04
C ILE A 573 -2.34 24.71 -40.79
N ALA A 574 -1.20 25.06 -40.19
CA ALA A 574 0.12 24.74 -40.73
C ALA A 574 0.64 23.39 -40.20
N PRO A 575 1.61 22.77 -40.91
CA PRO A 575 2.35 21.62 -40.41
C PRO A 575 2.95 21.86 -39.02
N GLY A 576 2.99 20.82 -38.21
CA GLY A 576 3.54 20.88 -36.86
C GLY A 576 4.01 19.50 -36.38
N PRO A 577 4.91 19.48 -35.39
CA PRO A 577 5.38 18.25 -34.78
C PRO A 577 4.33 17.59 -33.88
N VAL A 578 4.45 16.26 -33.73
CA VAL A 578 3.71 15.42 -32.79
C VAL A 578 4.71 14.60 -31.98
N GLY A 579 4.57 14.59 -30.66
CA GLY A 579 5.42 13.78 -29.78
C GLY A 579 5.13 13.95 -28.29
N PHE A 580 6.17 13.84 -27.49
CA PHE A 580 6.15 13.96 -26.03
C PHE A 580 6.86 15.22 -25.55
N LEU A 581 6.48 15.70 -24.37
CA LEU A 581 7.19 16.79 -23.70
C LEU A 581 8.62 16.36 -23.33
N ALA A 582 9.58 17.25 -23.56
CA ALA A 582 10.96 17.12 -23.11
C ALA A 582 11.45 18.46 -22.55
N PRO A 583 12.46 18.46 -21.66
CA PRO A 583 13.14 19.68 -21.23
C PRO A 583 13.65 20.49 -22.43
N ALA A 584 13.44 21.81 -22.41
CA ALA A 584 13.81 22.73 -23.48
C ALA A 584 15.32 22.75 -23.80
#